data_AF-A0A532EB92-F1
#
_entry.id   AF-A0A532EB92-F1
#
_cell.length_a   1.000
_cell.length_b   1.000
_cell.length_c   1.000
_cell.angle_alpha   90.00
_cell.angle_beta   90.00
_cell.angle_gamma   90.00
#
_symmetry.space_group_name_H-M   'P 1'
#
loop_
_entity.id
_entity.type
_entity.pdbx_description
1 polymer ?
#
loop_
_entity_poly.entity_id
_entity_poly.type
_entity_poly.pdbx_seq_one_letter_code
_entity_poly.pdbx_strand_id
1 'polypeptide(L)'
;MRLRRLDLIRYGKFTDGGIDFGPRPQSGPDFHIVFGLNEAGKSTALSGYLDLLFGIEERSRYNFLHEYSAMRIGGVLELAGTEHTFTRTKQRTNSLLNASAQPVSEVAITAHLAGLSRDAYETM
;
A
#
# COMPACT_ATOMS: atom_id res chain seq x y z
N MET A 1 -8.35 -10.64 -1.48
CA MET A 1 -7.35 -9.68 -2.00
C MET A 1 -5.96 -10.22 -1.72
N ARG A 2 -4.99 -10.04 -2.62
CA ARG A 2 -3.57 -10.36 -2.38
C ARG A 2 -2.69 -9.17 -2.77
N LEU A 3 -1.68 -8.88 -1.95
CA LEU A 3 -0.64 -7.90 -2.27
C LEU A 3 0.43 -8.57 -3.16
N ARG A 4 0.53 -8.16 -4.42
CA ARG A 4 1.52 -8.66 -5.37
C ARG A 4 2.83 -7.88 -5.26
N ARG A 5 2.75 -6.55 -5.09
CA ARG A 5 3.91 -5.66 -4.96
C ARG A 5 3.53 -4.44 -4.13
N LEU A 6 4.42 -3.97 -3.26
CA LEU A 6 4.31 -2.71 -2.54
C LEU A 6 5.37 -1.73 -3.03
N ASP A 7 4.96 -0.53 -3.44
CA ASP A 7 5.84 0.51 -3.97
C ASP A 7 5.92 1.69 -2.98
N LEU A 8 7.03 1.80 -2.26
CA LEU A 8 7.33 2.87 -1.29
C LEU A 8 8.02 4.05 -2.01
N ILE A 9 7.26 4.70 -2.89
CA ILE A 9 7.74 5.71 -3.86
C ILE A 9 8.34 6.93 -3.16
N ARG A 10 7.58 7.60 -2.29
CA ARG A 10 8.03 8.74 -1.48
C ARG A 10 7.32 8.69 -0.15
N TYR A 11 7.81 7.83 0.74
CA TYR A 11 7.07 7.51 1.96
C TYR A 11 8.01 7.16 3.11
N GLY A 12 7.91 7.93 4.20
CA GLY A 12 8.81 7.81 5.34
C GLY A 12 10.25 7.97 4.88
N LYS A 13 11.07 6.94 5.12
CA LYS A 13 12.50 6.94 4.80
C LYS A 13 12.81 6.46 3.39
N PHE A 14 11.80 5.96 2.68
CA PHE A 14 11.99 5.36 1.37
C PHE A 14 11.90 6.44 0.28
N THR A 15 12.76 6.29 -0.72
CA THR A 15 12.68 6.98 -2.00
C THR A 15 12.81 5.89 -3.07
N ASP A 16 11.74 5.69 -3.83
CA ASP A 16 11.62 4.67 -4.88
C ASP A 16 11.99 3.25 -4.41
N GLY A 17 11.61 2.91 -3.18
CA GLY A 17 11.75 1.56 -2.63
C GLY A 17 10.56 0.66 -3.00
N GLY A 18 10.74 -0.65 -2.90
CA GLY A 18 9.63 -1.59 -3.12
C GLY A 18 9.88 -2.99 -2.59
N ILE A 19 8.79 -3.73 -2.40
CA ILE A 19 8.79 -5.15 -2.04
C ILE A 19 7.94 -5.89 -3.05
N ASP A 20 8.57 -6.78 -3.82
CA ASP A 20 7.93 -7.64 -4.81
C ASP A 20 7.70 -9.03 -4.19
N PHE A 21 6.44 -9.46 -4.11
CA PHE A 21 6.05 -10.76 -3.52
C PHE A 21 5.91 -11.88 -4.56
N GLY A 22 6.31 -11.66 -5.80
CA GLY A 22 6.14 -12.63 -6.89
C GLY A 22 4.66 -12.90 -7.26
N PRO A 23 4.41 -13.52 -8.42
CA PRO A 23 3.07 -13.98 -8.78
C PRO A 23 2.57 -15.01 -7.76
N ARG A 24 1.24 -15.14 -7.63
CA ARG A 24 0.67 -16.19 -6.79
C ARG A 24 1.21 -17.58 -7.19
N PRO A 25 1.70 -18.40 -6.24
CA PRO A 25 2.15 -19.75 -6.51
C PRO A 25 1.05 -20.62 -7.13
N GLN A 26 1.38 -21.45 -8.13
CA GLN A 26 0.45 -22.43 -8.71
C GLN A 26 0.15 -23.60 -7.75
N SER A 27 1.08 -23.86 -6.83
CA SER A 27 0.99 -24.91 -5.80
C SER A 27 1.73 -24.46 -4.55
N GLY A 28 1.26 -24.90 -3.38
CA GLY A 28 1.89 -24.58 -2.09
C GLY A 28 1.37 -23.28 -1.45
N PRO A 29 1.87 -22.93 -0.25
CA PRO A 29 1.44 -21.74 0.48
C PRO A 29 1.99 -20.45 -0.12
N ASP A 30 1.18 -19.40 -0.07
CA ASP A 30 1.52 -18.03 -0.47
C ASP A 30 1.89 -17.21 0.77
N PHE A 31 3.03 -17.57 1.38
CA PHE A 31 3.50 -17.01 2.65
C PHE A 31 4.86 -16.34 2.48
N HIS A 32 4.95 -15.09 2.93
CA HIS A 32 6.15 -14.26 2.79
C HIS A 32 6.57 -13.70 4.15
N ILE A 33 7.87 -13.76 4.44
CA ILE A 33 8.47 -13.10 5.61
C ILE A 33 9.31 -11.92 5.14
N VAL A 34 8.97 -10.72 5.63
CA VAL A 34 9.81 -9.53 5.46
C VAL A 34 10.65 -9.35 6.72
N PHE A 35 11.97 -9.60 6.62
CA PHE A 35 12.91 -9.48 7.74
C PHE A 35 14.05 -8.52 7.42
N GLY A 36 14.75 -8.08 8.46
CA GLY A 36 15.88 -7.16 8.35
C GLY A 36 16.25 -6.58 9.70
N LEU A 37 17.34 -5.81 9.76
CA LEU A 37 17.83 -5.17 10.98
C LEU A 37 16.77 -4.24 11.61
N ASN A 38 16.95 -3.89 12.88
CA ASN A 38 16.19 -2.82 13.50
C ASN A 38 16.34 -1.54 12.67
N GLU A 39 15.26 -0.75 12.59
CA GLU A 39 15.22 0.48 11.79
C GLU A 39 15.39 0.29 10.27
N ALA A 40 15.45 -0.95 9.77
CA ALA A 40 15.50 -1.26 8.34
C ALA A 40 14.24 -0.80 7.57
N GLY A 41 13.17 -0.39 8.26
CA GLY A 41 11.97 0.17 7.64
C GLY A 41 10.78 -0.77 7.58
N LYS A 42 10.83 -1.91 8.29
CA LYS A 42 9.76 -2.92 8.31
C LYS A 42 8.42 -2.32 8.75
N SER A 43 8.40 -1.61 9.88
CA SER A 43 7.18 -0.93 10.38
C SER A 43 6.73 0.19 9.44
N THR A 44 7.65 0.90 8.81
CA THR A 44 7.34 1.91 7.79
C THR A 44 6.68 1.27 6.56
N ALA A 45 7.17 0.11 6.11
CA ALA A 45 6.58 -0.64 5.01
C ALA A 45 5.17 -1.15 5.35
N LEU A 46 4.97 -1.69 6.55
CA LEU A 46 3.65 -2.11 7.02
C LEU A 46 2.66 -0.94 7.06
N SER A 47 3.04 0.20 7.65
CA SER A 47 2.18 1.38 7.63
C SER A 47 1.93 1.89 6.22
N GLY A 48 2.91 1.78 5.32
CA GLY A 48 2.71 2.13 3.92
C GLY A 48 1.69 1.24 3.23
N TYR A 49 1.73 -0.08 3.48
CA TYR A 49 0.71 -1.00 2.99
C TYR A 49 -0.69 -0.64 3.50
N LEU A 50 -0.83 -0.33 4.79
CA LEU A 50 -2.11 0.09 5.37
C LEU A 50 -2.59 1.40 4.77
N ASP A 51 -1.69 2.37 4.57
CA ASP A 51 -2.01 3.63 3.93
C ASP A 51 -2.46 3.43 2.47
N LEU A 52 -1.86 2.50 1.73
CA LEU A 52 -2.31 2.12 0.37
C LEU A 52 -3.77 1.64 0.39
N LEU A 53 -4.14 0.82 1.37
CA LEU A 53 -5.48 0.26 1.47
C LEU A 53 -6.53 1.28 1.93
N PHE A 54 -6.19 2.07 2.94
CA PHE A 54 -7.17 2.85 3.71
C PHE A 54 -7.08 4.36 3.54
N GLY A 55 -6.07 4.87 2.86
CA GLY A 55 -5.79 6.31 2.85
C GLY A 55 -4.53 6.65 3.62
N ILE A 56 -3.75 7.60 3.11
CA ILE A 56 -2.70 8.25 3.91
C ILE A 56 -3.39 9.19 4.89
N GLU A 57 -3.19 8.96 6.19
CA GLU A 57 -3.83 9.72 7.27
C GLU A 57 -3.65 11.23 7.09
N GLU A 58 -4.62 12.02 7.58
CA GLU A 58 -4.58 13.48 7.46
C GLU A 58 -3.27 14.06 8.05
N ARG A 59 -2.87 13.55 9.22
CA ARG A 59 -1.63 13.88 9.92
C ARG A 59 -0.69 12.68 9.91
N SER A 60 -0.15 12.35 8.75
CA SER A 60 0.79 11.24 8.62
C SER A 60 2.14 11.59 9.26
N ARG A 61 2.66 10.70 10.10
CA ARG A 61 4.03 10.81 10.67
C ARG A 61 5.14 10.42 9.71
N TYR A 62 4.81 10.03 8.48
CA TYR A 62 5.76 9.50 7.49
C TYR A 62 6.23 10.55 6.47
N ASN A 63 6.10 11.84 6.77
CA ASN A 63 6.55 12.96 5.93
C ASN A 63 7.96 13.48 6.27
N PHE A 64 8.76 12.71 7.02
CA PHE A 64 10.03 13.22 7.57
C PHE A 64 11.13 13.43 6.52
N LEU A 65 11.11 12.72 5.39
CA LEU A 65 12.01 12.95 4.25
C LEU A 65 11.31 13.65 3.08
N HIS A 66 9.99 13.45 2.95
CA HIS A 66 9.20 13.93 1.83
C HIS A 66 8.03 14.76 2.34
N GLU A 67 7.93 16.00 1.89
CA GLU A 67 6.78 16.87 2.18
C GLU A 67 5.45 16.22 1.79
N TYR A 68 4.35 16.60 2.46
CA TYR A 68 3.04 15.98 2.24
C TYR A 68 2.64 15.94 0.76
N SER A 69 2.84 17.02 0.00
CA SER A 69 2.49 17.08 -1.43
C SER A 69 3.29 16.10 -2.30
N ALA A 70 4.45 15.66 -1.84
CA ALA A 70 5.30 14.69 -2.52
C ALA A 70 5.04 13.25 -2.08
N MET A 71 4.33 13.03 -0.96
CA MET A 71 4.12 11.69 -0.43
C MET A 71 3.30 10.82 -1.38
N ARG A 72 3.83 9.64 -1.69
CA ARG A 72 3.23 8.66 -2.58
C ARG A 72 3.56 7.24 -2.14
N ILE A 73 2.55 6.39 -2.19
CA ILE A 73 2.68 4.95 -2.04
C ILE A 73 1.94 4.28 -3.18
N GLY A 74 2.44 3.17 -3.69
CA GLY A 74 1.78 2.41 -4.73
C GLY A 74 1.83 0.93 -4.45
N GLY A 75 1.27 0.16 -5.37
CA GLY A 75 1.40 -1.27 -5.35
C GLY A 75 0.54 -1.93 -6.40
N VAL A 76 0.72 -3.23 -6.51
CA VAL A 76 -0.10 -4.11 -7.33
C VAL A 76 -0.92 -4.99 -6.39
N LEU A 77 -2.24 -4.92 -6.52
CA LEU A 77 -3.18 -5.76 -5.79
C LEU A 77 -3.83 -6.74 -6.77
N GLU A 78 -3.89 -8.01 -6.39
CA GLU A 78 -4.77 -8.98 -7.07
C GLU A 78 -6.16 -8.92 -6.43
N LEU A 79 -7.13 -8.42 -7.20
CA LEU A 79 -8.52 -8.26 -6.83
C LEU A 79 -9.38 -9.13 -7.76
N ALA A 80 -10.21 -10.01 -7.18
CA ALA A 80 -11.03 -10.95 -7.95
C ALA A 80 -10.26 -11.73 -9.04
N GLY A 81 -8.98 -12.04 -8.81
CA GLY A 81 -8.12 -12.77 -9.76
C GLY A 81 -7.47 -11.90 -10.85
N THR A 82 -7.67 -10.58 -10.83
CA THR A 82 -7.06 -9.63 -11.77
C THR A 82 -6.06 -8.73 -11.05
N GLU A 83 -4.95 -8.41 -11.71
CA GLU A 83 -3.97 -7.45 -11.17
C GLU A 83 -4.42 -6.01 -11.43
N HIS A 84 -4.36 -5.19 -10.38
CA HIS A 84 -4.64 -3.77 -10.43
C HIS A 84 -3.47 -3.00 -9.85
N THR A 85 -2.91 -2.07 -10.64
CA THR A 85 -1.91 -1.13 -10.16
C THR A 85 -2.60 0.09 -9.58
N PHE A 86 -2.23 0.44 -8.36
CA PHE A 86 -2.70 1.62 -7.67
C PHE A 86 -1.54 2.51 -7.25
N THR A 87 -1.79 3.82 -7.25
CA THR A 87 -0.96 4.80 -6.57
C THR A 87 -1.84 5.65 -5.68
N ARG A 88 -1.45 5.80 -4.43
CA ARG A 88 -2.09 6.68 -3.48
C ARG A 88 -1.20 7.87 -3.15
N THR A 89 -1.81 9.04 -3.23
CA THR A 89 -1.17 10.33 -2.92
C THR A 89 -1.75 10.90 -1.63
N LYS A 90 -1.00 11.77 -0.96
CA LYS A 90 -1.49 12.47 0.24
C LYS A 90 -2.46 13.58 -0.15
N GLN A 91 -3.73 13.23 -0.33
CA GLN A 91 -4.82 14.16 -0.65
C GLN A 91 -6.09 13.74 0.10
N ARG A 92 -6.98 14.70 0.40
CA ARG A 92 -8.25 14.40 1.10
C ARG A 92 -9.27 13.70 0.20
N THR A 93 -9.25 14.00 -1.10
CA THR A 93 -10.17 13.45 -2.10
C THR A 93 -9.37 13.02 -3.32
N ASN A 94 -9.92 12.09 -4.11
CA ASN A 94 -9.27 11.58 -5.34
C ASN A 94 -7.83 11.10 -5.10
N SER A 95 -7.57 10.57 -3.91
CA SER A 95 -6.23 10.23 -3.43
C SER A 95 -5.67 8.97 -4.11
N LEU A 96 -6.57 8.08 -4.54
CA LEU A 96 -6.28 6.81 -5.16
C LEU A 96 -6.35 6.92 -6.69
N LEU A 97 -5.28 6.50 -7.35
CA LEU A 97 -5.08 6.57 -8.79
C LEU A 97 -4.87 5.17 -9.36
N ASN A 98 -5.33 4.94 -10.59
CA ASN A 98 -5.01 3.72 -11.35
C ASN A 98 -3.66 3.82 -12.08
N ALA A 99 -3.32 2.79 -12.87
CA ALA A 99 -2.12 2.71 -13.68
C ALA A 99 -1.94 3.89 -14.67
N SER A 100 -3.05 4.46 -15.15
CA SER A 100 -3.06 5.62 -16.06
C SER A 100 -3.02 6.96 -15.33
N ALA A 101 -2.71 6.96 -14.02
CA ALA A 101 -2.73 8.13 -13.14
C ALA A 101 -4.08 8.84 -13.05
N GLN A 102 -5.18 8.14 -13.33
CA GLN A 102 -6.52 8.68 -13.22
C GLN A 102 -7.11 8.37 -11.84
N PRO A 103 -7.79 9.33 -11.19
CA PRO A 103 -8.50 9.08 -9.95
C PRO A 103 -9.52 7.96 -10.09
N VAL A 104 -9.57 7.10 -9.08
CA VAL A 104 -10.57 6.03 -8.95
C VAL A 104 -11.24 6.11 -7.58
N SER A 105 -12.44 5.55 -7.48
CA SER A 105 -13.16 5.47 -6.22
C SER A 105 -12.41 4.59 -5.21
N GLU A 106 -12.44 4.97 -3.93
CA GLU A 106 -11.94 4.15 -2.82
C GLU A 106 -12.59 2.75 -2.78
N VAL A 107 -13.82 2.64 -3.31
CA VAL A 107 -14.56 1.37 -3.46
C VAL A 107 -13.77 0.33 -4.27
N ALA A 108 -12.86 0.76 -5.15
CA ALA A 108 -12.00 -0.12 -5.93
C ALA A 108 -11.14 -1.04 -5.04
N ILE A 109 -10.79 -0.61 -3.82
CA ILE A 109 -10.07 -1.44 -2.85
C ILE A 109 -11.03 -1.91 -1.75
N THR A 110 -11.84 -1.02 -1.18
CA THR A 110 -12.61 -1.32 0.04
C THR A 110 -13.68 -2.40 -0.16
N ALA A 111 -14.21 -2.58 -1.37
CA ALA A 111 -15.11 -3.68 -1.70
C ALA A 111 -14.48 -5.08 -1.46
N HIS A 112 -13.15 -5.17 -1.46
CA HIS A 112 -12.41 -6.41 -1.24
C HIS A 112 -11.91 -6.60 0.20
N LEU A 113 -12.25 -5.66 1.10
CA LEU A 113 -11.87 -5.68 2.51
C LEU A 113 -12.99 -6.20 3.42
N ALA A 114 -14.11 -6.68 2.86
CA ALA A 114 -15.24 -7.24 3.62
C ALA A 114 -15.77 -6.31 4.74
N GLY A 115 -15.69 -4.99 4.54
CA GLY A 115 -16.14 -4.00 5.52
C GLY A 115 -15.19 -3.73 6.69
N LEU A 116 -13.97 -4.29 6.66
CA LEU A 116 -12.96 -4.03 7.69
C LEU A 116 -12.52 -2.57 7.67
N SER A 117 -12.45 -1.97 8.86
CA SER A 117 -11.73 -0.72 9.09
C SER A 117 -10.23 -0.97 9.17
N ARG A 118 -9.44 0.11 9.12
CA ARG A 118 -7.98 0.06 9.37
C ARG A 118 -7.66 -0.61 10.70
N ASP A 119 -8.29 -0.14 11.79
CA ASP A 119 -8.05 -0.65 13.13
C ASP A 119 -8.37 -2.14 13.24
N ALA A 120 -9.49 -2.58 12.67
CA ALA A 120 -9.86 -3.99 12.64
C ALA A 120 -8.83 -4.81 11.86
N TYR A 121 -8.36 -4.30 10.72
CA TYR A 121 -7.37 -4.95 9.87
C TYR A 121 -6.00 -5.08 10.56
N GLU A 122 -5.57 -4.09 11.34
CA GLU A 122 -4.30 -4.12 12.09
C GLU A 122 -4.27 -5.17 13.21
N THR A 123 -5.44 -5.58 13.71
CA THR A 123 -5.59 -6.54 14.82
C THR A 123 -5.79 -8.00 14.40
N MET A 124 -5.94 -8.28 13.10
CA MET A 124 -6.07 -9.65 12.54
C MET A 124 -4.72 -10.36 12.46
#